data_AF-A0A7K5XX67-F1
#
_entry.id   AF-A0A7K5XX67-F1
#
_cell.length_a   1.000
_cell.length_b   1.000
_cell.length_c   1.000
_cell.angle_alpha   90.00
_cell.angle_beta   90.00
_cell.angle_gamma   90.00
#
_symmetry.space_group_name_H-M   'P 1'
#
loop_
_entity.id
_entity.type
_entity.pdbx_description
1 polymer ?
#
loop_
_entity_poly.entity_id
_entity_poly.type
_entity_poly.pdbx_seq_one_letter_code
_entity_poly.pdbx_strand_id
1 'polypeptide(L)'
;DLSEEQVLRRYRLDKAAIAGLCRELGGDLESLTGRSHALPVAVKVTSALTFLASGSFQTASRHATGISQSAMSNCLAQAPSENEPAYRNAANYHSMNMQVVCDPAGAITNVVAKFPGSCPNAAVLENSALARLLEGARPHGAWLLGD
;
A
#
# COMPACT_ATOMS: atom_id res chain seq x y z
N ASP A 1 19.16 -9.52 -16.06
CA ASP A 1 19.26 -8.75 -14.80
C ASP A 1 19.19 -7.26 -15.06
N LEU A 2 18.51 -6.52 -14.17
CA LEU A 2 18.49 -5.05 -14.18
C LEU A 2 19.77 -4.51 -13.51
N SER A 3 20.29 -3.37 -13.97
CA SER A 3 21.38 -2.66 -13.28
C SER A 3 20.90 -2.02 -11.97
N GLU A 4 21.81 -1.70 -11.05
CA GLU A 4 21.49 -1.02 -9.77
C GLU A 4 20.75 0.31 -10.00
N GLU A 5 21.20 1.10 -10.97
CA GLU A 5 20.57 2.36 -11.36
C GLU A 5 19.13 2.15 -11.88
N GLN A 6 18.92 1.11 -12.69
CA GLN A 6 17.58 0.76 -13.19
C GLN A 6 16.65 0.33 -12.06
N VAL A 7 17.17 -0.42 -11.08
CA VAL A 7 16.42 -0.86 -9.90
C VAL A 7 16.03 0.34 -9.04
N LEU A 8 16.96 1.24 -8.74
CA LEU A 8 16.69 2.46 -7.97
C LEU A 8 15.68 3.37 -8.68
N ARG A 9 15.81 3.56 -9.99
CA ARG A 9 14.83 4.36 -10.76
C ARG A 9 13.44 3.76 -10.74
N ARG A 10 13.33 2.42 -10.78
CA ARG A 10 12.07 1.70 -10.91
C ARG A 10 11.34 1.45 -9.60
N TYR A 11 12.07 1.05 -8.57
CA TYR A 11 11.51 0.59 -7.30
C TYR A 11 11.78 1.57 -6.15
N ARG A 12 12.56 2.63 -6.38
CA ARG A 12 12.99 3.62 -5.37
C ARG A 12 13.81 3.03 -4.21
N LEU A 13 14.22 1.78 -4.33
CA LEU A 13 15.06 1.03 -3.39
C LEU A 13 16.17 0.31 -4.17
N ASP A 14 17.31 0.07 -3.53
CA ASP A 14 18.38 -0.73 -4.11
C ASP A 14 18.08 -2.24 -4.02
N LYS A 15 18.94 -3.06 -4.64
CA LYS A 15 18.74 -4.53 -4.67
C LYS A 15 18.85 -5.15 -3.27
N ALA A 16 19.69 -4.60 -2.41
CA ALA A 16 19.92 -5.13 -1.06
C ALA A 16 18.70 -4.90 -0.16
N ALA A 17 18.10 -3.72 -0.22
CA ALA A 17 16.88 -3.35 0.47
C ALA A 17 15.69 -4.20 -0.03
N ILE A 18 15.55 -4.40 -1.34
CA ILE A 18 14.50 -5.27 -1.90
C ILE A 18 14.68 -6.72 -1.42
N ALA A 19 15.90 -7.24 -1.42
CA ALA A 19 16.19 -8.58 -0.91
C ALA A 19 15.94 -8.69 0.61
N GLY A 20 16.23 -7.63 1.36
CA GLY A 20 15.89 -7.50 2.78
C GLY A 20 14.38 -7.63 3.01
N LEU A 21 13.58 -6.83 2.29
CA LEU A 21 12.12 -6.88 2.34
C LEU A 21 11.57 -8.27 1.97
N CYS A 22 12.14 -8.93 0.96
CA CYS A 22 11.71 -10.28 0.58
C CYS A 22 11.97 -11.31 1.68
N ARG A 23 13.06 -11.17 2.45
CA ARG A 23 13.35 -12.07 3.58
C ARG A 23 12.45 -11.79 4.77
N GLU A 24 12.23 -10.53 5.08
CA GLU A 24 11.39 -10.11 6.22
C GLU A 24 9.92 -10.47 6.00
N LEU A 25 9.39 -10.19 4.81
CA LEU A 25 8.00 -10.47 4.45
C LEU A 25 7.78 -11.89 3.93
N GLY A 26 8.83 -12.72 3.86
CA GLY A 26 8.78 -14.04 3.25
C GLY A 26 7.73 -14.94 3.90
N GLY A 27 7.70 -14.99 5.23
CA GLY A 27 6.74 -15.81 5.98
C GLY A 27 5.28 -15.40 5.75
N ASP A 28 5.01 -14.11 5.63
CA ASP A 28 3.64 -13.58 5.45
C ASP A 28 3.18 -13.65 3.99
N LEU A 29 4.11 -13.50 3.05
CA LEU A 29 3.83 -13.49 1.62
C LEU A 29 3.92 -14.90 0.99
N GLU A 30 4.45 -15.90 1.68
CA GLU A 30 4.36 -17.28 1.26
C GLU A 30 2.89 -17.74 1.26
N SER A 31 2.45 -18.33 0.15
CA SER A 31 1.06 -18.75 0.03
C SER A 31 0.83 -20.00 0.89
N LEU A 32 0.07 -19.87 1.97
CA LEU A 32 -0.38 -20.99 2.82
C LEU A 32 -1.37 -21.94 2.12
N THR A 33 -1.77 -21.64 0.88
CA THR A 33 -2.74 -22.47 0.14
C THR A 33 -2.05 -23.20 -1.01
N GLY A 34 -2.18 -24.53 -1.03
CA GLY A 34 -1.63 -25.43 -2.06
C GLY A 34 -2.30 -25.35 -3.43
N ARG A 35 -2.87 -24.20 -3.79
CA ARG A 35 -3.41 -23.97 -5.13
C ARG A 35 -2.24 -23.67 -6.06
N SER A 36 -2.04 -24.55 -7.03
CA SER A 36 -1.02 -24.44 -8.09
C SER A 36 -1.03 -23.03 -8.69
N HIS A 37 0.13 -22.35 -8.75
CA HIS A 37 0.36 -20.96 -9.22
C HIS A 37 0.55 -19.84 -8.17
N ALA A 38 0.95 -20.13 -6.94
CA ALA A 38 1.39 -19.09 -6.01
C ALA A 38 2.57 -18.27 -6.58
N LEU A 39 2.42 -16.94 -6.66
CA LEU A 39 3.47 -16.04 -7.13
C LEU A 39 4.63 -15.98 -6.12
N PRO A 40 5.90 -15.97 -6.57
CA PRO A 40 7.05 -15.84 -5.68
C PRO A 40 7.00 -14.55 -4.86
N VAL A 41 7.51 -14.59 -3.62
CA VAL A 41 7.59 -13.42 -2.71
C VAL A 41 8.24 -12.22 -3.40
N ALA A 42 9.33 -12.44 -4.14
CA ALA A 42 10.01 -11.38 -4.88
C ALA A 42 9.10 -10.70 -5.94
N VAL A 43 8.23 -11.46 -6.60
CA VAL A 43 7.27 -10.92 -7.57
C VAL A 43 6.23 -10.07 -6.85
N LYS A 44 5.74 -10.50 -5.69
CA LYS A 44 4.77 -9.75 -4.87
C LYS A 44 5.36 -8.44 -4.35
N VAL A 45 6.57 -8.50 -3.78
CA VAL A 45 7.29 -7.32 -3.25
C VAL A 45 7.60 -6.32 -4.36
N THR A 46 8.20 -6.76 -5.47
CA THR A 46 8.55 -5.85 -6.57
C THR A 46 7.32 -5.28 -7.27
N SER A 47 6.21 -6.01 -7.30
CA SER A 47 4.90 -5.54 -7.77
C SER A 47 4.36 -4.42 -6.89
N ALA A 48 4.34 -4.60 -5.58
CA ALA A 48 3.92 -3.58 -4.63
C ALA A 48 4.81 -2.33 -4.70
N LEU A 49 6.13 -2.50 -4.74
CA LEU A 49 7.07 -1.39 -4.89
C LEU A 49 6.86 -0.61 -6.18
N THR A 50 6.61 -1.30 -7.30
CA THR A 50 6.31 -0.64 -8.57
C THR A 50 5.03 0.19 -8.49
N PHE A 51 3.98 -0.37 -7.87
CA PHE A 51 2.72 0.34 -7.66
C PHE A 51 2.94 1.62 -6.84
N LEU A 52 3.57 1.51 -5.68
CA LEU A 52 3.86 2.63 -4.78
C LEU A 52 4.77 3.67 -5.43
N ALA A 53 5.82 3.24 -6.15
CA ALA A 53 6.75 4.14 -6.85
C ALA A 53 6.10 4.89 -8.03
N SER A 54 5.03 4.34 -8.61
CA SER A 54 4.32 4.93 -9.75
C SER A 54 3.23 5.92 -9.35
N GLY A 55 2.71 5.87 -8.11
CA GLY A 55 1.66 6.77 -7.61
C GLY A 55 0.29 6.62 -8.29
N SER A 56 0.12 5.68 -9.22
CA SER A 56 -1.14 5.49 -9.95
C SER A 56 -2.13 4.60 -9.19
N PHE A 57 -2.89 5.18 -8.28
CA PHE A 57 -4.04 4.50 -7.64
C PHE A 57 -5.22 4.26 -8.61
N GLN A 58 -5.28 5.00 -9.72
CA GLN A 58 -6.39 4.96 -10.69
C GLN A 58 -6.04 4.25 -12.01
N THR A 59 -4.77 3.89 -12.24
CA THR A 59 -4.35 3.25 -13.47
C THR A 59 -3.38 2.12 -13.16
N ALA A 60 -3.96 0.96 -12.82
CA ALA A 60 -3.28 -0.32 -12.63
C ALA A 60 -2.63 -0.88 -13.92
N SER A 61 -2.18 -0.04 -14.85
CA SER A 61 -1.61 -0.49 -16.11
C SER A 61 -0.53 0.45 -16.62
N ARG A 62 0.71 0.16 -16.23
CA ARG A 62 1.85 0.34 -17.11
C ARG A 62 2.82 -0.81 -16.89
N HIS A 63 2.71 -1.80 -17.78
CA HIS A 63 3.57 -2.98 -17.97
C HIS A 63 4.98 -2.82 -17.40
N ALA A 64 5.16 -3.21 -16.14
CA ALA A 64 6.44 -3.09 -15.48
C ALA A 64 7.01 -4.41 -14.95
N THR A 65 6.14 -5.34 -14.59
CA THR A 65 6.50 -6.59 -13.92
C THR A 65 6.21 -7.83 -14.77
N GLY A 66 5.62 -7.66 -15.96
CA GLY A 66 5.27 -8.78 -16.85
C GLY A 66 4.12 -9.65 -16.36
N ILE A 67 3.45 -9.28 -15.27
CA ILE A 67 2.27 -9.98 -14.73
C ILE A 67 0.98 -9.31 -15.19
N SER A 68 -0.10 -10.08 -15.26
CA SER A 68 -1.44 -9.56 -15.58
C SER A 68 -1.96 -8.62 -14.48
N GLN A 69 -2.89 -7.74 -14.82
CA GLN A 69 -3.55 -6.87 -13.83
C GLN A 69 -4.30 -7.67 -12.75
N SER A 70 -4.85 -8.84 -13.09
CA SER A 70 -5.45 -9.76 -12.12
C SER A 70 -4.41 -10.36 -11.15
N ALA A 71 -3.24 -10.77 -11.65
CA ALA A 71 -2.15 -11.27 -10.82
C ALA A 71 -1.60 -10.17 -9.89
N MET A 72 -1.46 -8.95 -10.41
CA MET A 72 -1.06 -7.77 -9.64
C MET A 72 -2.03 -7.48 -8.49
N SER A 73 -3.33 -7.46 -8.78
CA SER A 73 -4.37 -7.27 -7.77
C SER A 73 -4.31 -8.36 -6.70
N ASN A 74 -4.16 -9.63 -7.11
CA ASN A 74 -4.05 -10.75 -6.18
C ASN A 74 -2.78 -10.71 -5.30
N CYS A 75 -1.67 -10.15 -5.79
CA CYS A 75 -0.48 -9.92 -4.96
C CYS A 75 -0.74 -8.89 -3.85
N LEU A 76 -1.40 -7.79 -4.20
CA LEU A 76 -1.68 -6.68 -3.28
C LEU A 76 -2.83 -7.00 -2.31
N ALA A 77 -3.74 -7.86 -2.72
CA ALA A 77 -4.90 -8.27 -1.94
C ALA A 77 -4.61 -9.46 -1.00
N GLN A 78 -3.35 -9.81 -0.75
CA GLN A 78 -3.02 -10.71 0.37
C GLN A 78 -3.34 -9.98 1.69
N ALA A 79 -4.63 -10.03 2.05
CA ALA A 79 -5.10 -9.66 3.36
C ALA A 79 -4.57 -10.67 4.39
N PRO A 80 -4.37 -10.26 5.64
CA PRO A 80 -4.12 -11.19 6.72
C PRO A 80 -5.19 -12.29 6.71
N SER A 81 -4.78 -13.56 6.78
CA SER A 81 -5.71 -14.68 6.94
C SER A 81 -6.46 -14.57 8.27
N GLU A 82 -5.81 -13.98 9.27
CA GLU A 82 -6.41 -13.61 10.54
C GLU A 82 -7.28 -12.36 10.38
N ASN A 83 -8.58 -12.48 10.69
CA ASN A 83 -9.55 -11.39 10.63
C ASN A 83 -9.76 -10.80 9.22
N GLU A 84 -9.67 -11.63 8.18
CA GLU A 84 -9.96 -11.31 6.77
C GLU A 84 -11.24 -10.46 6.55
N PRO A 85 -12.36 -10.70 7.25
CA PRO A 85 -13.58 -9.90 7.07
C PRO A 85 -13.42 -8.43 7.43
N ALA A 86 -12.50 -8.09 8.35
CA ALA A 86 -12.22 -6.71 8.71
C ALA A 86 -11.60 -5.94 7.53
N TYR A 87 -10.93 -6.61 6.60
CA TYR A 87 -10.30 -5.95 5.46
C TYR A 87 -11.22 -5.86 4.24
N ARG A 88 -12.50 -6.26 4.35
CA ARG A 88 -13.45 -6.14 3.23
C ARG A 88 -14.25 -4.85 3.30
N ASN A 89 -14.30 -4.12 2.19
CA ASN A 89 -15.17 -2.94 2.05
C ASN A 89 -16.61 -3.31 1.63
N ALA A 90 -17.48 -2.30 1.53
CA ALA A 90 -18.89 -2.47 1.11
C ALA A 90 -19.06 -3.05 -0.31
N ALA A 91 -18.04 -2.91 -1.17
CA ALA A 91 -17.99 -3.52 -2.50
C ALA A 91 -17.34 -4.92 -2.51
N ASN A 92 -17.07 -5.48 -1.32
CA ASN A 92 -16.53 -6.81 -1.10
C ASN A 92 -15.07 -7.02 -1.59
N TYR A 93 -14.32 -5.93 -1.77
CA TYR A 93 -12.89 -5.97 -2.08
C TYR A 93 -12.04 -5.86 -0.81
N HIS A 94 -10.87 -6.51 -0.83
CA HIS A 94 -9.84 -6.29 0.19
C HIS A 94 -9.26 -4.89 0.09
N SER A 95 -9.26 -4.16 1.20
CA SER A 95 -8.78 -2.79 1.28
C SER A 95 -8.32 -2.43 2.69
N MET A 96 -7.50 -1.39 2.77
CA MET A 96 -7.17 -0.68 4.01
C MET A 96 -7.58 0.77 3.83
N ASN A 97 -8.09 1.36 4.91
CA ASN A 97 -8.32 2.79 4.96
C ASN A 97 -7.04 3.48 5.40
N MET A 98 -6.69 4.54 4.67
CA MET A 98 -5.49 5.31 4.92
C MET A 98 -5.81 6.80 4.93
N GLN A 99 -5.13 7.53 5.82
CA GLN A 99 -5.06 8.98 5.81
C GLN A 99 -3.68 9.39 5.33
N VAL A 100 -3.65 10.38 4.45
CA VAL A 100 -2.41 10.98 3.96
C VAL A 100 -2.49 12.48 4.16
N VAL A 101 -1.44 13.07 4.71
CA VAL A 101 -1.26 14.53 4.79
C VAL A 101 -0.15 14.90 3.84
N CYS A 102 -0.40 15.91 3.00
CA CYS A 102 0.57 16.48 2.10
C CYS A 102 0.72 17.97 2.37
N ASP A 103 1.91 18.51 2.10
CA ASP A 103 2.12 19.95 2.05
C ASP A 103 1.57 20.55 0.74
N PRO A 104 1.53 21.89 0.60
CA PRO A 104 1.09 22.54 -0.64
C PRO A 104 1.94 22.22 -1.88
N ALA A 105 3.16 21.72 -1.73
CA ALA A 105 4.01 21.26 -2.84
C ALA A 105 3.71 19.80 -3.24
N GLY A 106 2.77 19.15 -2.55
CA GLY A 106 2.39 17.76 -2.79
C GLY A 106 3.32 16.74 -2.13
N ALA A 107 4.24 17.16 -1.26
CA ALA A 107 5.09 16.24 -0.51
C ALA A 107 4.29 15.60 0.63
N ILE A 108 4.33 14.27 0.71
CA ILE A 108 3.68 13.51 1.79
C ILE A 108 4.43 13.76 3.09
N THR A 109 3.74 14.31 4.09
CA THR A 109 4.29 14.64 5.41
C THR A 109 3.82 13.68 6.50
N ASN A 110 2.70 12.99 6.29
CA ASN A 110 2.18 12.00 7.22
C ASN A 110 1.34 10.94 6.49
N VAL A 111 1.47 9.68 6.91
CA VAL A 111 0.63 8.57 6.45
C VAL A 111 0.17 7.76 7.66
N VAL A 112 -1.13 7.50 7.74
CA VAL A 112 -1.73 6.56 8.69
C VAL A 112 -2.40 5.47 7.88
N ALA A 113 -1.85 4.26 7.89
CA ALA A 113 -2.37 3.11 7.14
C ALA A 113 -2.52 1.88 8.05
N LYS A 114 -3.34 2.03 9.10
CA LYS A 114 -3.53 1.02 10.15
C LYS A 114 -4.97 0.52 10.30
N PHE A 115 -5.87 0.99 9.43
CA PHE A 115 -7.30 0.72 9.56
C PHE A 115 -7.76 -0.27 8.48
N PRO A 116 -8.41 -1.37 8.86
CA PRO A 116 -9.00 -2.29 7.90
C PRO A 116 -10.09 -1.63 7.05
N GLY A 117 -10.29 -2.10 5.82
CA GLY A 117 -11.23 -1.50 4.86
C GLY A 117 -12.71 -1.58 5.23
N SER A 118 -13.09 -2.37 6.24
CA SER A 118 -14.44 -2.36 6.80
C SER A 118 -14.67 -1.22 7.81
N CYS A 119 -13.59 -0.55 8.24
CA CYS A 119 -13.66 0.56 9.17
C CYS A 119 -14.34 1.77 8.51
N PRO A 120 -15.14 2.57 9.23
CA PRO A 120 -15.61 3.85 8.69
C PRO A 120 -14.44 4.78 8.37
N ASN A 121 -14.49 5.51 7.25
CA ASN A 121 -13.40 6.41 6.84
C ASN A 121 -13.08 7.45 7.93
N ALA A 122 -14.11 8.04 8.54
CA ALA A 122 -13.99 9.01 9.63
C ALA A 122 -13.16 8.49 10.83
N ALA A 123 -13.22 7.17 11.10
CA ALA A 123 -12.50 6.58 12.21
C ALA A 123 -10.98 6.69 12.06
N VAL A 124 -10.47 6.77 10.81
CA VAL A 124 -9.03 7.00 10.57
C VAL A 124 -8.61 8.36 11.08
N LEU A 125 -9.39 9.41 10.74
CA LEU A 125 -9.13 10.78 11.15
C LEU A 125 -9.30 10.94 12.67
N GLU A 126 -10.43 10.47 13.21
CA GLU A 126 -10.75 10.54 14.65
C GLU A 126 -9.65 9.90 15.52
N ASN A 127 -9.05 8.82 15.05
CA ASN A 127 -7.99 8.10 15.77
C ASN A 127 -6.56 8.48 15.32
N SER A 128 -6.43 9.59 14.58
CA SER A 128 -5.14 10.14 14.16
C SER A 128 -4.64 11.23 15.11
N ALA A 129 -3.33 11.45 15.13
CA ALA A 129 -2.76 12.62 15.81
C ALA A 129 -3.24 13.95 15.17
N LEU A 130 -3.74 13.91 13.93
CA LEU A 130 -4.22 15.09 13.22
C LEU A 130 -5.55 15.60 13.77
N ALA A 131 -6.48 14.72 14.16
CA ALA A 131 -7.74 15.15 14.79
C ALA A 131 -7.48 16.00 16.03
N ARG A 132 -6.57 15.55 16.91
CA ARG A 132 -6.15 16.29 18.10
C ARG A 132 -5.55 17.67 17.78
N LEU A 133 -4.81 17.75 16.68
CA LEU A 133 -4.16 18.98 16.24
C LEU A 133 -5.19 19.98 15.68
N LEU A 134 -6.18 19.47 14.93
CA LEU A 134 -7.29 20.26 14.38
C LEU A 134 -8.27 20.74 15.46
N GLU A 135 -8.51 19.96 16.52
CA GLU A 135 -9.35 20.36 17.66
C GLU A 135 -8.73 21.49 18.50
N GLY A 136 -7.40 21.50 18.66
CA GLY A 136 -6.71 22.49 19.50
C GLY A 136 -6.41 23.83 18.81
N ALA A 137 -6.11 23.81 17.51
CA ALA A 137 -5.94 24.99 16.67
C ALA A 137 -5.86 24.54 15.21
N ARG A 138 -6.92 24.78 14.43
CA ARG A 138 -6.85 24.53 12.98
C ARG A 138 -5.72 25.39 12.39
N PRO A 139 -4.65 24.80 11.83
CA PRO A 139 -3.54 25.58 11.30
C PRO A 139 -4.05 26.49 10.18
N HIS A 140 -3.69 27.78 10.23
CA HIS A 140 -4.03 28.72 9.16
C HIS A 140 -3.44 28.21 7.82
N GLY A 141 -4.29 28.08 6.81
CA GLY A 141 -3.91 27.56 5.49
C GLY A 141 -4.02 26.05 5.33
N ALA A 142 -4.50 25.30 6.33
CA ALA A 142 -4.76 23.87 6.22
C ALA A 142 -6.19 23.58 5.72
N TRP A 143 -6.30 22.68 4.73
CA TRP A 143 -7.55 22.21 4.17
C TRP A 143 -7.73 20.72 4.44
N LEU A 144 -8.95 20.29 4.77
CA LEU A 144 -9.32 18.88 4.86
C LEU A 144 -10.12 18.53 3.61
N LEU A 145 -9.71 17.47 2.92
CA LEU A 145 -10.34 16.96 1.71
C LEU A 145 -10.74 15.50 1.94
N GLY A 146 -12.03 15.19 1.79
CA GLY A 146 -12.59 13.85 1.96
C GLY A 146 -13.25 13.62 3.33
N ASP A 147 -14.03 12.53 3.41
CA ASP A 147 -14.69 11.96 4.59
C ASP A 147 -14.34 10.47 4.80
#